data_AF-A0AA35W5X0-F1
#
_entry.id   AF-A0AA35W5X0-F1
#
_cell.length_a   1.000
_cell.length_b   1.000
_cell.length_c   1.000
_cell.angle_alpha   90.00
_cell.angle_beta   90.00
_cell.angle_gamma   90.00
#
_symmetry.space_group_name_H-M   'P 1'
#
loop_
_entity.id
_entity.type
_entity.pdbx_description
1 polymer ?
#
loop_
_entity_poly.entity_id
_entity_poly.type
_entity_poly.pdbx_seq_one_letter_code
_entity_poly.pdbx_strand_id
1 'polypeptide(L)'
;MSPKCKCINSIYDKPAAVERACAFVTSPTHLLLCRNLKQNQITHVPGYAFSQVTQLERLYLYDNLIESIDQNAFHSLIQLRYLYLDENRLRSLPDEVFYPVRNLYSLLLYSNQISHLPVNVFSTLGNLFRLALHDNALTILDARSFHGLINLEELYLSHNQILGLSNSPFTFLADLKQLFLNDNNLTRLTRFDFIGANRLTLLDLSSNKISLIDDDTFLLHGDIEILLLQNNLVSRVTRLTFAGILQLQFINLQNNRITHISDGSFFRNRQILEIILSENLLEVLNPNMLAGLQSLQRLFVARNRLTFLQNNQFLHAPLLLVVDFSRNNISCIETDTFNGAPFMVYINLGQNELSYLPENVFQYTPNLYYLLLNGNNLETIGVRVFRDLQRLIQLSLYENAIFSMVEGALYGTTSLFYLQWNFDPSDISSGNSLICDCSALWLHRYIQEKGRRIETTVYCAGPPDLNGTDITALSEEHFGCGQYHNDVILCIELERSGSFWKFLEVSRFVNNIKFGKKCFTGYIHTD
;
A
#
# COMPACT_ATOMS: atom_id res chain seq x y z
N MET A 1 -39.39 -31.90 30.88
CA MET A 1 -38.23 -31.21 31.49
C MET A 1 -36.99 -32.05 31.23
N SER A 2 -36.25 -31.71 30.18
CA SER A 2 -34.99 -32.37 29.82
C SER A 2 -33.86 -31.80 30.70
N PRO A 3 -32.91 -32.62 31.20
CA PRO A 3 -31.76 -32.06 31.89
C PRO A 3 -30.90 -31.34 30.85
N LYS A 4 -30.72 -30.04 31.02
CA LYS A 4 -29.70 -29.27 30.30
C LYS A 4 -28.35 -29.85 30.71
N CYS A 5 -27.62 -30.47 29.77
CA CYS A 5 -26.18 -30.68 29.92
C CYS A 5 -25.52 -29.32 30.15
N LYS A 6 -25.10 -29.05 31.38
CA LYS A 6 -24.06 -28.05 31.63
C LYS A 6 -22.74 -28.68 31.20
N CYS A 7 -22.08 -28.11 30.19
CA CYS A 7 -20.66 -28.33 30.02
C CYS A 7 -19.96 -27.89 31.30
N ILE A 8 -19.29 -28.81 31.99
CA ILE A 8 -18.44 -28.48 33.13
C ILE A 8 -17.15 -27.89 32.53
N ASN A 9 -17.17 -26.60 32.20
CA ASN A 9 -16.00 -25.87 31.69
C ASN A 9 -14.98 -25.49 32.78
N SER A 10 -14.99 -26.11 33.98
CA SER A 10 -14.08 -25.71 35.06
C SER A 10 -13.71 -26.80 36.06
N ILE A 11 -13.46 -28.04 35.60
CA ILE A 11 -12.95 -29.09 36.53
C ILE A 11 -11.58 -28.70 37.11
N TYR A 12 -10.85 -27.76 36.47
CA TYR A 12 -9.47 -27.43 36.84
C TYR A 12 -9.17 -25.93 37.01
N ASP A 13 -10.07 -25.18 37.66
CA ASP A 13 -9.82 -23.82 38.20
C ASP A 13 -8.75 -23.79 39.34
N LYS A 14 -7.78 -24.70 39.35
CA LYS A 14 -6.77 -24.78 40.41
C LYS A 14 -5.40 -25.13 39.84
N PRO A 15 -4.31 -24.61 40.44
CA PRO A 15 -2.92 -24.78 39.99
C PRO A 15 -2.50 -26.23 39.64
N ALA A 16 -3.11 -27.24 40.25
CA ALA A 16 -2.83 -28.67 40.03
C ALA A 16 -3.66 -29.30 38.88
N ALA A 17 -3.99 -28.56 37.82
CA ALA A 17 -4.77 -29.08 36.68
C ALA A 17 -4.00 -30.17 35.91
N VAL A 18 -2.72 -29.91 35.63
CA VAL A 18 -1.83 -30.80 34.87
C VAL A 18 -1.68 -32.14 35.58
N GLU A 19 -1.36 -32.12 36.88
CA GLU A 19 -1.20 -33.33 37.69
C GLU A 19 -2.50 -34.15 37.74
N ARG A 20 -3.66 -33.50 37.91
CA ARG A 20 -4.94 -34.22 37.99
C ARG A 20 -5.39 -34.78 36.66
N ALA A 21 -5.16 -34.07 35.56
CA ALA A 21 -5.50 -34.56 34.23
C ALA A 21 -4.58 -35.73 33.82
N CYS A 22 -3.29 -35.68 34.19
CA CYS A 22 -2.25 -36.53 33.60
C CYS A 22 -1.55 -37.54 34.51
N ALA A 23 -1.83 -37.56 35.81
CA ALA A 23 -1.27 -38.56 36.72
C ALA A 23 -1.79 -40.00 36.44
N PHE A 24 -3.03 -40.17 35.98
CA PHE A 24 -3.65 -41.50 35.82
C PHE A 24 -4.48 -41.63 34.53
N VAL A 25 -3.82 -41.92 33.41
CA VAL A 25 -4.47 -42.10 32.11
C VAL A 25 -4.83 -43.56 31.87
N THR A 26 -6.00 -43.97 32.40
CA THR A 26 -6.55 -45.33 32.27
C THR A 26 -7.62 -45.48 31.19
N SER A 27 -8.01 -44.40 30.50
CA SER A 27 -9.07 -44.41 29.49
C SER A 27 -8.80 -43.44 28.32
N PRO A 28 -9.43 -43.65 27.14
CA PRO A 28 -9.35 -42.70 26.02
C PRO A 28 -9.82 -41.29 26.37
N THR A 29 -10.80 -41.16 27.26
CA THR A 29 -11.31 -39.87 27.73
C THR A 29 -10.26 -39.11 28.56
N HIS A 30 -9.50 -39.81 29.41
CA HIS A 30 -8.39 -39.22 30.17
C HIS A 30 -7.27 -38.74 29.24
N LEU A 31 -6.98 -39.49 28.17
CA LEU A 31 -5.99 -39.07 27.17
C LEU A 31 -6.42 -37.79 26.44
N LEU A 32 -7.70 -37.68 26.06
CA LEU A 32 -8.24 -36.48 25.41
C LEU A 32 -8.17 -35.26 26.35
N LEU A 33 -8.38 -35.47 27.65
CA LEU A 33 -8.31 -34.43 28.66
C LEU A 33 -6.88 -33.93 28.85
N CYS A 34 -5.90 -34.82 28.98
CA CYS A 34 -4.48 -34.46 29.02
C CYS A 34 -4.00 -33.71 27.78
N ARG A 35 -4.54 -34.10 26.63
CA ARG A 35 -4.19 -33.47 25.35
C ARG A 35 -4.63 -32.01 25.31
N ASN A 36 -5.77 -31.68 25.93
CA ASN A 36 -6.46 -30.41 25.76
C ASN A 36 -6.58 -29.67 27.10
N LEU A 37 -5.50 -29.00 27.49
CA LEU A 37 -5.35 -28.25 28.75
C LEU A 37 -5.49 -26.73 28.56
N LYS A 38 -5.87 -26.27 27.37
CA LYS A 38 -6.12 -24.85 27.07
C LYS A 38 -7.24 -24.23 27.91
N GLN A 39 -7.27 -22.91 28.01
CA GLN A 39 -8.37 -22.17 28.65
C GLN A 39 -8.63 -22.63 30.09
N ASN A 40 -7.56 -22.90 30.84
CA ASN A 40 -7.60 -23.23 32.26
C ASN A 40 -6.83 -22.16 33.06
N GLN A 41 -6.67 -22.37 34.36
CA GLN A 41 -5.91 -21.49 35.25
C GLN A 41 -4.54 -22.08 35.60
N ILE A 42 -3.88 -22.75 34.65
CA ILE A 42 -2.58 -23.39 34.88
C ILE A 42 -1.53 -22.29 35.04
N THR A 43 -0.78 -22.32 36.14
CA THR A 43 0.31 -21.37 36.41
C THR A 43 1.69 -21.96 36.22
N HIS A 44 1.81 -23.28 36.25
CA HIS A 44 3.09 -23.99 36.19
C HIS A 44 2.93 -25.38 35.54
N VAL A 45 3.91 -25.79 34.73
CA VAL A 45 3.96 -27.15 34.16
C VAL A 45 5.10 -27.93 34.82
N PRO A 46 4.79 -28.89 35.71
CA PRO A 46 5.82 -29.61 36.48
C PRO A 46 6.59 -30.63 35.63
N GLY A 47 7.77 -31.00 36.10
CA GLY A 47 8.61 -32.02 35.49
C GLY A 47 7.90 -33.36 35.36
N TYR A 48 8.08 -34.06 34.23
CA TYR A 48 7.45 -35.36 33.95
C TYR A 48 5.91 -35.36 33.99
N ALA A 49 5.27 -34.18 33.90
CA ALA A 49 3.81 -33.99 33.88
C ALA A 49 3.05 -34.93 32.94
N PHE A 50 3.69 -35.31 31.83
CA PHE A 50 3.08 -36.08 30.74
C PHE A 50 3.62 -37.51 30.61
N SER A 51 4.18 -38.07 31.68
CA SER A 51 4.83 -39.40 31.65
C SER A 51 3.92 -40.56 31.23
N GLN A 52 2.61 -40.45 31.45
CA GLN A 52 1.62 -41.48 31.12
C GLN A 52 1.00 -41.32 29.71
N VAL A 53 1.37 -40.27 28.95
CA VAL A 53 0.75 -39.92 27.65
C VAL A 53 1.78 -39.77 26.53
N THR A 54 2.71 -40.73 26.46
CA THR A 54 3.84 -40.76 25.49
C THR A 54 3.40 -40.72 24.01
N GLN A 55 2.17 -41.13 23.72
CA GLN A 55 1.59 -41.20 22.38
C GLN A 55 1.05 -39.86 21.84
N LEU A 56 1.09 -38.77 22.61
CA LEU A 56 0.53 -37.49 22.17
C LEU A 56 1.31 -36.90 20.99
N GLU A 57 0.59 -36.61 19.91
CA GLU A 57 1.12 -35.84 18.77
C GLU A 57 0.85 -34.34 18.89
N ARG A 58 -0.14 -33.94 19.69
CA ARG A 58 -0.55 -32.54 19.88
C ARG A 58 -0.79 -32.29 21.35
N LEU A 59 -0.36 -31.14 21.86
CA LEU A 59 -0.60 -30.72 23.24
C LEU A 59 -1.02 -29.25 23.26
N TYR A 60 -2.23 -28.99 23.76
CA TYR A 60 -2.78 -27.64 23.87
C TYR A 60 -2.67 -27.12 25.30
N LEU A 61 -1.84 -26.10 25.51
CA LEU A 61 -1.64 -25.41 26.79
C LEU A 61 -1.92 -23.89 26.69
N TYR A 62 -2.42 -23.42 25.56
CA TYR A 62 -2.66 -22.00 25.31
C TYR A 62 -3.81 -21.40 26.13
N ASP A 63 -3.87 -20.07 26.22
CA ASP A 63 -4.88 -19.32 26.99
C ASP A 63 -4.93 -19.83 28.44
N ASN A 64 -3.78 -19.76 29.10
CA ASN A 64 -3.59 -20.13 30.51
C ASN A 64 -2.79 -19.03 31.22
N LEU A 65 -2.37 -19.28 32.46
CA LEU A 65 -1.59 -18.36 33.28
C LEU A 65 -0.15 -18.85 33.48
N ILE A 66 0.39 -19.67 32.56
CA ILE A 66 1.66 -20.39 32.79
C ILE A 66 2.80 -19.38 32.87
N GLU A 67 3.41 -19.28 34.04
CA GLU A 67 4.56 -18.40 34.32
C GLU A 67 5.89 -19.16 34.20
N SER A 68 5.88 -20.48 34.41
CA SER A 68 7.07 -21.33 34.35
C SER A 68 6.76 -22.76 33.93
N ILE A 69 7.76 -23.38 33.31
CA ILE A 69 7.77 -24.79 32.90
C ILE A 69 9.03 -25.40 33.51
N ASP A 70 8.96 -26.61 34.04
CA ASP A 70 10.16 -27.33 34.46
C ASP A 70 10.94 -27.88 33.25
N GLN A 71 12.27 -27.92 33.33
CA GLN A 71 13.15 -28.43 32.26
C GLN A 71 12.72 -29.80 31.71
N ASN A 72 12.23 -30.71 32.56
CA ASN A 72 11.82 -32.06 32.18
C ASN A 72 10.31 -32.21 31.94
N ALA A 73 9.55 -31.12 31.79
CA ALA A 73 8.10 -31.16 31.62
C ALA A 73 7.67 -32.07 30.45
N PHE A 74 8.34 -31.97 29.30
CA PHE A 74 7.99 -32.70 28.07
C PHE A 74 8.80 -33.98 27.84
N HIS A 75 9.51 -34.47 28.86
CA HIS A 75 10.46 -35.59 28.76
C HIS A 75 9.93 -36.83 28.00
N SER A 76 8.68 -37.19 28.24
CA SER A 76 8.08 -38.43 27.70
C SER A 76 7.38 -38.26 26.35
N LEU A 77 7.26 -37.03 25.83
CA LEU A 77 6.43 -36.71 24.66
C LEU A 77 7.17 -36.86 23.32
N ILE A 78 7.87 -37.97 23.12
CA ILE A 78 8.73 -38.19 21.95
C ILE A 78 7.97 -38.21 20.60
N GLN A 79 6.66 -38.43 20.61
CA GLN A 79 5.80 -38.41 19.42
C GLN A 79 5.18 -37.04 19.11
N LEU A 80 5.47 -36.03 19.93
CA LEU A 80 4.83 -34.72 19.83
C LEU A 80 5.26 -34.01 18.54
N ARG A 81 4.26 -33.53 17.80
CA ARG A 81 4.41 -32.77 16.54
C ARG A 81 3.94 -31.33 16.65
N TYR A 82 2.96 -31.05 17.52
CA TYR A 82 2.41 -29.71 17.69
C TYR A 82 2.32 -29.35 19.17
N LEU A 83 2.95 -28.25 19.56
CA LEU A 83 2.92 -27.73 20.92
C LEU A 83 2.43 -26.28 20.91
N TYR A 84 1.34 -26.04 21.64
CA TYR A 84 0.68 -24.73 21.75
C TYR A 84 0.86 -24.22 23.17
N LEU A 85 1.73 -23.23 23.35
CA LEU A 85 2.06 -22.56 24.60
C LEU A 85 1.79 -21.05 24.54
N ASP A 86 1.11 -20.61 23.47
CA ASP A 86 0.73 -19.23 23.24
C ASP A 86 -0.29 -18.70 24.27
N GLU A 87 -0.45 -17.38 24.33
CA GLU A 87 -1.39 -16.71 25.25
C GLU A 87 -1.20 -17.16 26.72
N ASN A 88 0.03 -17.05 27.21
CA ASN A 88 0.43 -17.40 28.56
C ASN A 88 1.28 -16.26 29.18
N ARG A 89 1.98 -16.53 30.29
CA ARG A 89 2.78 -15.54 31.03
C ARG A 89 4.26 -15.92 31.12
N LEU A 90 4.76 -16.74 30.19
CA LEU A 90 6.14 -17.22 30.20
C LEU A 90 7.10 -16.05 30.02
N ARG A 91 8.03 -15.87 30.96
CA ARG A 91 9.07 -14.83 30.89
C ARG A 91 10.39 -15.31 30.29
N SER A 92 10.61 -16.62 30.36
CA SER A 92 11.79 -17.33 29.87
C SER A 92 11.42 -18.78 29.59
N LEU A 93 12.27 -19.46 28.83
CA LEU A 93 12.21 -20.91 28.63
C LEU A 93 13.33 -21.56 29.46
N PRO A 94 13.10 -22.74 30.06
CA PRO A 94 14.19 -23.51 30.66
C PRO A 94 15.17 -24.00 29.60
N ASP A 95 16.42 -24.19 30.00
CA ASP A 95 17.43 -24.85 29.15
C ASP A 95 16.94 -26.25 28.76
N GLU A 96 17.19 -26.65 27.51
CA GLU A 96 16.89 -27.99 26.99
C GLU A 96 15.42 -28.46 27.10
N VAL A 97 14.47 -27.57 27.40
CA VAL A 97 13.05 -27.94 27.61
C VAL A 97 12.44 -28.69 26.41
N PHE A 98 12.95 -28.45 25.20
CA PHE A 98 12.50 -29.10 23.97
C PHE A 98 13.42 -30.25 23.49
N TYR A 99 14.50 -30.57 24.21
CA TYR A 99 15.43 -31.64 23.85
C TYR A 99 14.76 -33.01 23.54
N PRO A 100 13.73 -33.44 24.30
CA PRO A 100 13.05 -34.73 24.09
C PRO A 100 12.10 -34.75 22.89
N VAL A 101 11.54 -33.61 22.48
CA VAL A 101 10.42 -33.51 21.52
C VAL A 101 10.91 -33.26 20.08
N ARG A 102 11.82 -34.12 19.62
CA ARG A 102 12.56 -33.96 18.33
C ARG A 102 11.69 -34.04 17.07
N ASN A 103 10.46 -34.55 17.21
CA ASN A 103 9.50 -34.69 16.12
C ASN A 103 8.57 -33.47 15.99
N LEU A 104 8.81 -32.40 16.77
CA LEU A 104 8.03 -31.17 16.64
C LEU A 104 8.11 -30.63 15.22
N TYR A 105 6.93 -30.31 14.69
CA TYR A 105 6.68 -29.72 13.39
C TYR A 105 6.20 -28.27 13.53
N SER A 106 5.44 -27.96 14.58
CA SER A 106 4.98 -26.59 14.87
C SER A 106 5.04 -26.30 16.36
N LEU A 107 5.61 -25.15 16.72
CA LEU A 107 5.74 -24.65 18.08
C LEU A 107 5.23 -23.22 18.15
N LEU A 108 4.16 -23.01 18.93
CA LEU A 108 3.55 -21.70 19.14
C LEU A 108 3.84 -21.21 20.56
N LEU A 109 4.49 -20.06 20.65
CA LEU A 109 4.93 -19.40 21.88
C LEU A 109 4.53 -17.91 21.90
N TYR A 110 3.69 -17.47 20.96
CA TYR A 110 3.30 -16.07 20.84
C TYR A 110 2.44 -15.59 22.00
N SER A 111 2.30 -14.27 22.17
CA SER A 111 1.52 -13.67 23.26
C SER A 111 1.98 -14.18 24.64
N ASN A 112 3.29 -14.11 24.87
CA ASN A 112 3.93 -14.40 26.15
C ASN A 112 4.79 -13.19 26.58
N GLN A 113 5.65 -13.35 27.58
CA GLN A 113 6.53 -12.29 28.11
C GLN A 113 8.02 -12.65 27.91
N ILE A 114 8.34 -13.49 26.92
CA ILE A 114 9.68 -14.03 26.72
C ILE A 114 10.60 -12.90 26.29
N SER A 115 11.61 -12.61 27.11
CA SER A 115 12.55 -11.50 26.87
C SER A 115 13.85 -11.91 26.19
N HIS A 116 14.21 -13.19 26.28
CA HIS A 116 15.40 -13.79 25.72
C HIS A 116 15.19 -15.28 25.46
N LEU A 117 15.94 -15.82 24.49
CA LEU A 117 15.97 -17.25 24.20
C LEU A 117 17.22 -17.87 24.84
N PRO A 118 17.11 -18.98 25.58
CA PRO A 118 18.28 -19.70 26.05
C PRO A 118 19.11 -20.23 24.89
N VAL A 119 20.42 -20.35 25.12
CA VAL A 119 21.36 -20.83 24.10
C VAL A 119 20.98 -22.25 23.69
N ASN A 120 20.87 -22.51 22.38
CA ASN A 120 20.57 -23.82 21.82
C ASN A 120 19.21 -24.43 22.26
N VAL A 121 18.26 -23.63 22.75
CA VAL A 121 16.94 -24.11 23.24
C VAL A 121 16.17 -24.91 22.18
N PHE A 122 16.43 -24.65 20.88
CA PHE A 122 15.81 -25.35 19.75
C PHE A 122 16.72 -26.34 19.02
N SER A 123 17.91 -26.64 19.55
CA SER A 123 18.98 -27.38 18.83
C SER A 123 18.60 -28.76 18.32
N THR A 124 17.62 -29.44 18.94
CA THR A 124 17.16 -30.77 18.52
C THR A 124 15.94 -30.74 17.58
N LEU A 125 15.37 -29.56 17.33
CA LEU A 125 14.11 -29.39 16.60
C LEU A 125 14.31 -29.30 15.08
N GLY A 126 15.13 -30.21 14.53
CA GLY A 126 15.45 -30.22 13.10
C GLY A 126 14.25 -30.45 12.18
N ASN A 127 13.14 -31.00 12.67
CA ASN A 127 11.90 -31.21 11.91
C ASN A 127 10.90 -30.03 11.99
N LEU A 128 11.24 -28.98 12.74
CA LEU A 128 10.34 -27.86 12.97
C LEU A 128 10.16 -27.07 11.69
N PHE A 129 8.92 -26.93 11.25
CA PHE A 129 8.52 -26.19 10.06
C PHE A 129 8.11 -24.75 10.41
N ARG A 130 7.39 -24.59 11.52
CA ARG A 130 6.85 -23.30 11.99
C ARG A 130 7.25 -23.02 13.43
N LEU A 131 7.78 -21.81 13.66
CA LEU A 131 8.03 -21.25 14.99
C LEU A 131 7.38 -19.88 15.12
N ALA A 132 6.46 -19.74 16.07
CA ALA A 132 5.80 -18.47 16.36
C ALA A 132 6.24 -17.92 17.71
N LEU A 133 6.91 -16.76 17.68
CA LEU A 133 7.44 -16.01 18.83
C LEU A 133 6.97 -14.55 18.81
N HIS A 134 5.98 -14.21 17.99
CA HIS A 134 5.44 -12.85 17.93
C HIS A 134 4.75 -12.46 19.27
N ASP A 135 4.54 -11.17 19.50
CA ASP A 135 3.90 -10.66 20.71
C ASP A 135 4.61 -11.14 21.99
N ASN A 136 5.92 -10.92 22.03
CA ASN A 136 6.79 -11.22 23.18
C ASN A 136 7.65 -9.99 23.50
N ALA A 137 8.68 -10.15 24.34
CA ALA A 137 9.57 -9.08 24.75
C ALA A 137 11.02 -9.28 24.28
N LEU A 138 11.24 -10.03 23.18
CA LEU A 138 12.58 -10.34 22.68
C LEU A 138 13.31 -9.07 22.27
N THR A 139 14.54 -8.90 22.73
CA THR A 139 15.35 -7.70 22.48
C THR A 139 16.59 -7.97 21.64
N ILE A 140 17.23 -9.12 21.84
CA ILE A 140 18.49 -9.51 21.20
C ILE A 140 18.33 -10.92 20.62
N LEU A 141 18.81 -11.09 19.40
CA LEU A 141 18.93 -12.38 18.73
C LEU A 141 20.40 -12.57 18.32
N ASP A 142 20.89 -13.80 18.44
CA ASP A 142 22.25 -14.21 18.06
C ASP A 142 22.25 -15.46 17.19
N ALA A 143 23.41 -15.82 16.63
CA ALA A 143 23.57 -16.99 15.77
C ALA A 143 23.15 -18.33 16.41
N ARG A 144 23.04 -18.40 17.75
CA ARG A 144 22.62 -19.60 18.50
C ARG A 144 21.15 -19.58 18.90
N SER A 145 20.45 -18.47 18.70
CA SER A 145 19.03 -18.30 19.06
C SER A 145 18.13 -19.27 18.30
N PHE A 146 18.44 -19.56 17.04
CA PHE A 146 17.67 -20.49 16.18
C PHE A 146 18.52 -21.67 15.68
N HIS A 147 19.63 -21.97 16.35
CA HIS A 147 20.48 -23.09 15.97
C HIS A 147 19.71 -24.42 16.02
N GLY A 148 19.92 -25.27 15.01
CA GLY A 148 19.28 -26.58 14.87
C GLY A 148 17.98 -26.60 14.05
N LEU A 149 17.41 -25.44 13.74
CA LEU A 149 16.15 -25.29 12.99
C LEU A 149 16.34 -25.38 11.47
N ILE A 150 16.96 -26.46 11.00
CA ILE A 150 17.44 -26.60 9.62
C ILE A 150 16.32 -26.69 8.56
N ASN A 151 15.13 -27.17 8.93
CA ASN A 151 13.96 -27.30 8.02
C ASN A 151 12.88 -26.24 8.30
N LEU A 152 13.21 -25.18 9.06
CA LEU A 152 12.24 -24.15 9.40
C LEU A 152 11.91 -23.30 8.18
N GLU A 153 10.64 -23.21 7.83
CA GLU A 153 10.17 -22.43 6.68
C GLU A 153 9.47 -21.12 7.10
N GLU A 154 8.84 -21.11 8.27
CA GLU A 154 8.04 -19.97 8.76
C GLU A 154 8.50 -19.54 10.17
N LEU A 155 8.99 -18.30 10.27
CA LEU A 155 9.45 -17.70 11.51
C LEU A 155 8.73 -16.37 11.76
N TYR A 156 7.96 -16.31 12.85
CA TYR A 156 7.22 -15.12 13.26
C TYR A 156 7.87 -14.49 14.50
N LEU A 157 8.40 -13.27 14.32
CA LEU A 157 9.06 -12.46 15.36
C LEU A 157 8.42 -11.07 15.51
N SER A 158 7.26 -10.86 14.91
CA SER A 158 6.53 -9.60 14.94
C SER A 158 6.20 -9.14 16.37
N HIS A 159 6.00 -7.83 16.58
CA HIS A 159 5.60 -7.30 17.90
C HIS A 159 6.55 -7.73 19.03
N ASN A 160 7.85 -7.58 18.79
CA ASN A 160 8.90 -7.75 19.80
C ASN A 160 9.64 -6.41 19.98
N GLN A 161 10.78 -6.44 20.67
CA GLN A 161 11.60 -5.25 20.96
C GLN A 161 13.00 -5.39 20.36
N ILE A 162 13.13 -6.12 19.24
CA ILE A 162 14.41 -6.44 18.62
C ILE A 162 15.07 -5.17 18.10
N LEU A 163 16.29 -4.88 18.58
CA LEU A 163 17.02 -3.64 18.26
C LEU A 163 17.86 -3.75 16.97
N GLY A 164 18.28 -4.96 16.61
CA GLY A 164 19.14 -5.21 15.46
C GLY A 164 19.39 -6.70 15.25
N LEU A 165 20.02 -7.03 14.10
CA LEU A 165 20.27 -8.39 13.64
C LEU A 165 21.78 -8.68 13.48
N SER A 166 22.63 -7.88 14.11
CA SER A 166 24.09 -7.81 13.89
C SER A 166 24.87 -9.08 14.25
N ASN A 167 24.23 -10.08 14.87
CA ASN A 167 24.85 -11.35 15.26
C ASN A 167 24.42 -12.52 14.37
N SER A 168 23.91 -12.23 13.17
CA SER A 168 23.49 -13.21 12.15
C SER A 168 22.59 -14.33 12.70
N PRO A 169 21.44 -13.99 13.31
CA PRO A 169 20.58 -14.96 13.99
C PRO A 169 20.02 -16.05 13.06
N PHE A 170 19.97 -15.78 11.76
CA PHE A 170 19.37 -16.67 10.76
C PHE A 170 20.39 -17.57 10.03
N THR A 171 21.65 -17.60 10.48
CA THR A 171 22.77 -18.31 9.83
C THR A 171 22.46 -19.78 9.48
N PHE A 172 21.66 -20.46 10.30
CA PHE A 172 21.36 -21.89 10.15
C PHE A 172 19.98 -22.19 9.53
N LEU A 173 19.26 -21.17 9.06
CA LEU A 173 17.88 -21.29 8.57
C LEU A 173 17.83 -21.42 7.04
N ALA A 174 18.46 -22.46 6.50
CA ALA A 174 18.67 -22.63 5.06
C ALA A 174 17.39 -22.76 4.24
N ASP A 175 16.32 -23.28 4.85
CA ASP A 175 15.00 -23.48 4.21
C ASP A 175 13.97 -22.40 4.55
N LEU A 176 14.38 -21.33 5.24
CA LEU A 176 13.46 -20.26 5.64
C LEU A 176 12.90 -19.53 4.43
N LYS A 177 11.58 -19.50 4.32
CA LYS A 177 10.83 -18.85 3.23
C LYS A 177 10.13 -17.58 3.67
N GLN A 178 9.56 -17.60 4.87
CA GLN A 178 8.78 -16.49 5.41
C GLN A 178 9.36 -16.02 6.73
N LEU A 179 9.72 -14.75 6.77
CA LEU A 179 10.26 -14.09 7.96
C LEU A 179 9.47 -12.82 8.26
N PHE A 180 8.83 -12.82 9.42
CA PHE A 180 8.06 -11.67 9.90
C PHE A 180 8.80 -11.00 11.06
N LEU A 181 9.28 -9.78 10.83
CA LEU A 181 10.02 -8.93 11.77
C LEU A 181 9.32 -7.58 11.97
N ASN A 182 8.07 -7.44 11.51
CA ASN A 182 7.32 -6.20 11.66
C ASN A 182 7.09 -5.82 13.12
N ASP A 183 6.89 -4.54 13.38
CA ASP A 183 6.62 -4.03 14.74
C ASP A 183 7.74 -4.38 15.73
N ASN A 184 8.98 -4.07 15.33
CA ASN A 184 10.20 -4.16 16.14
C ASN A 184 10.91 -2.80 16.17
N ASN A 185 12.14 -2.76 16.70
CA ASN A 185 12.96 -1.56 16.82
C ASN A 185 14.20 -1.58 15.91
N LEU A 186 14.15 -2.27 14.77
CA LEU A 186 15.28 -2.34 13.83
C LEU A 186 15.57 -0.94 13.26
N THR A 187 16.84 -0.54 13.23
CA THR A 187 17.25 0.82 12.80
C THR A 187 18.05 0.87 11.50
N ARG A 188 18.70 -0.25 11.15
CA ARG A 188 19.57 -0.39 9.98
C ARG A 188 19.54 -1.83 9.49
N LEU A 189 19.71 -2.02 8.18
CA LEU A 189 19.97 -3.32 7.56
C LEU A 189 21.35 -3.35 6.89
N THR A 190 22.02 -4.50 7.00
CA THR A 190 23.36 -4.78 6.49
C THR A 190 23.40 -6.17 5.84
N ARG A 191 24.43 -6.45 5.04
CA ARG A 191 24.61 -7.78 4.41
C ARG A 191 24.65 -8.98 5.36
N PHE A 192 24.87 -8.76 6.66
CA PHE A 192 25.03 -9.85 7.63
C PHE A 192 23.72 -10.26 8.32
N ASP A 193 22.68 -9.44 8.21
CA ASP A 193 21.46 -9.58 9.00
C ASP A 193 20.64 -10.80 8.58
N PHE A 194 20.68 -11.17 7.30
CA PHE A 194 19.91 -12.27 6.71
C PHE A 194 20.78 -13.40 6.15
N ILE A 195 22.06 -13.48 6.53
CA ILE A 195 22.95 -14.57 6.11
C ILE A 195 22.35 -15.92 6.53
N GLY A 196 22.39 -16.90 5.62
CA GLY A 196 21.89 -18.26 5.84
C GLY A 196 20.45 -18.44 5.36
N ALA A 197 19.60 -17.42 5.52
CA ALA A 197 18.21 -17.42 5.06
C ALA A 197 18.10 -17.05 3.57
N ASN A 198 18.75 -17.83 2.70
CA ASN A 198 18.88 -17.49 1.28
C ASN A 198 17.62 -17.83 0.45
N ARG A 199 16.69 -18.61 1.01
CA ARG A 199 15.44 -19.06 0.37
C ARG A 199 14.22 -18.19 0.72
N LEU A 200 14.44 -17.02 1.32
CA LEU A 200 13.38 -16.11 1.69
C LEU A 200 12.59 -15.69 0.44
N THR A 201 11.28 -15.89 0.46
CA THR A 201 10.33 -15.42 -0.56
C THR A 201 9.49 -14.25 -0.05
N LEU A 202 9.22 -14.20 1.26
CA LEU A 202 8.51 -13.11 1.92
C LEU A 202 9.33 -12.62 3.11
N LEU A 203 9.61 -11.31 3.10
CA LEU A 203 10.27 -10.62 4.19
C LEU A 203 9.43 -9.41 4.63
N ASP A 204 8.89 -9.48 5.85
CA ASP A 204 8.15 -8.38 6.45
C ASP A 204 9.01 -7.64 7.48
N LEU A 205 9.37 -6.40 7.14
CA LEU A 205 10.15 -5.47 7.97
C LEU A 205 9.35 -4.20 8.28
N SER A 206 8.04 -4.22 8.06
CA SER A 206 7.18 -3.06 8.25
C SER A 206 7.13 -2.60 9.71
N SER A 207 6.75 -1.34 9.95
CA SER A 207 6.57 -0.79 11.30
C SER A 207 7.83 -0.95 12.18
N ASN A 208 9.00 -0.66 11.61
CA ASN A 208 10.28 -0.61 12.33
C ASN A 208 10.82 0.83 12.35
N LYS A 209 12.09 1.02 12.70
CA LYS A 209 12.78 2.32 12.71
C LYS A 209 13.89 2.36 11.66
N ILE A 210 13.77 1.57 10.59
CA ILE A 210 14.84 1.38 9.60
C ILE A 210 15.03 2.68 8.85
N SER A 211 16.20 3.29 9.01
CA SER A 211 16.57 4.56 8.36
C SER A 211 17.59 4.38 7.24
N LEU A 212 18.32 3.25 7.26
CA LEU A 212 19.40 2.95 6.34
C LEU A 212 19.37 1.46 5.97
N ILE A 213 19.43 1.19 4.67
CA ILE A 213 19.60 -0.14 4.09
C ILE A 213 20.90 -0.08 3.30
N ASP A 214 21.88 -0.88 3.68
CA ASP A 214 23.15 -0.92 2.95
C ASP A 214 22.98 -1.55 1.58
N ASP A 215 23.72 -1.05 0.59
CA ASP A 215 23.62 -1.47 -0.82
C ASP A 215 23.92 -2.97 -1.05
N ASP A 216 24.61 -3.62 -0.11
CA ASP A 216 24.94 -5.04 -0.16
C ASP A 216 24.00 -5.94 0.65
N THR A 217 22.98 -5.36 1.32
CA THR A 217 22.06 -6.07 2.23
C THR A 217 21.43 -7.31 1.59
N PHE A 218 20.94 -7.18 0.37
CA PHE A 218 20.13 -8.22 -0.30
C PHE A 218 20.86 -8.95 -1.44
N LEU A 219 22.20 -8.84 -1.54
CA LEU A 219 22.95 -9.43 -2.66
C LEU A 219 22.82 -10.96 -2.78
N LEU A 220 22.50 -11.65 -1.68
CA LEU A 220 22.36 -13.11 -1.63
C LEU A 220 20.90 -13.58 -1.54
N HIS A 221 19.93 -12.66 -1.62
CA HIS A 221 18.50 -12.91 -1.36
C HIS A 221 17.69 -12.80 -2.65
N GLY A 222 18.13 -13.53 -3.67
CA GLY A 222 17.56 -13.46 -5.02
C GLY A 222 16.10 -13.92 -5.12
N ASP A 223 15.66 -14.77 -4.20
CA ASP A 223 14.35 -15.43 -4.21
C ASP A 223 13.23 -14.59 -3.55
N ILE A 224 13.53 -13.43 -2.95
CA ILE A 224 12.49 -12.60 -2.32
C ILE A 224 11.53 -12.10 -3.40
N GLU A 225 10.25 -12.42 -3.24
CA GLU A 225 9.15 -12.02 -4.11
C GLU A 225 8.36 -10.85 -3.51
N ILE A 226 8.24 -10.82 -2.17
CA ILE A 226 7.47 -9.83 -1.43
C ILE A 226 8.36 -9.20 -0.36
N LEU A 227 8.56 -7.88 -0.47
CA LEU A 227 9.31 -7.08 0.50
C LEU A 227 8.42 -5.98 1.09
N LEU A 228 8.13 -6.09 2.39
CA LEU A 228 7.32 -5.12 3.12
C LEU A 228 8.24 -4.23 3.97
N LEU A 229 8.27 -2.94 3.69
CA LEU A 229 9.10 -1.93 4.34
C LEU A 229 8.29 -0.70 4.78
N GLN A 230 6.95 -0.76 4.71
CA GLN A 230 6.11 0.37 5.08
C GLN A 230 6.26 0.76 6.55
N ASN A 231 5.97 2.03 6.89
CA ASN A 231 6.07 2.57 8.24
C ASN A 231 7.50 2.44 8.81
N ASN A 232 8.49 2.93 8.05
CA ASN A 232 9.89 2.99 8.47
C ASN A 232 10.42 4.42 8.30
N LEU A 233 11.74 4.60 8.38
CA LEU A 233 12.42 5.89 8.29
C LEU A 233 13.35 5.97 7.06
N VAL A 234 13.15 5.11 6.06
CA VAL A 234 14.01 5.04 4.87
C VAL A 234 13.93 6.37 4.13
N SER A 235 15.09 6.97 3.85
CA SER A 235 15.16 8.31 3.23
C SER A 235 15.59 8.31 1.77
N ARG A 236 16.28 7.26 1.33
CA ARG A 236 16.88 7.17 -0.01
C ARG A 236 16.85 5.73 -0.50
N VAL A 237 16.60 5.57 -1.80
CA VAL A 237 16.79 4.31 -2.52
C VAL A 237 17.86 4.53 -3.59
N THR A 238 18.91 3.72 -3.54
CA THR A 238 20.02 3.79 -4.49
C THR A 238 19.85 2.73 -5.58
N ARG A 239 20.71 2.80 -6.60
CA ARG A 239 20.80 1.80 -7.67
C ARG A 239 21.06 0.36 -7.17
N LEU A 240 21.66 0.22 -5.99
CA LEU A 240 22.11 -1.07 -5.47
C LEU A 240 21.22 -1.60 -4.35
N THR A 241 20.46 -0.74 -3.66
CA THR A 241 19.63 -1.09 -2.50
C THR A 241 18.81 -2.37 -2.70
N PHE A 242 18.18 -2.56 -3.86
CA PHE A 242 17.37 -3.76 -4.17
C PHE A 242 17.93 -4.61 -5.32
N ALA A 243 19.15 -4.34 -5.78
CA ALA A 243 19.71 -4.94 -6.99
C ALA A 243 19.94 -6.46 -6.90
N GLY A 244 20.02 -7.01 -5.68
CA GLY A 244 20.17 -8.44 -5.42
C GLY A 244 18.86 -9.24 -5.47
N ILE A 245 17.70 -8.58 -5.37
CA ILE A 245 16.40 -9.26 -5.25
C ILE A 245 15.77 -9.49 -6.63
N LEU A 246 16.18 -10.54 -7.32
CA LEU A 246 15.85 -10.72 -8.74
C LEU A 246 14.41 -11.15 -9.01
N GLN A 247 13.77 -11.85 -8.07
CA GLN A 247 12.39 -12.33 -8.20
C GLN A 247 11.34 -11.36 -7.58
N LEU A 248 11.73 -10.13 -7.24
CA LEU A 248 10.84 -9.17 -6.58
C LEU A 248 9.59 -8.91 -7.44
N GLN A 249 8.41 -9.16 -6.89
CA GLN A 249 7.10 -8.94 -7.51
C GLN A 249 6.35 -7.79 -6.85
N PHE A 250 6.47 -7.66 -5.53
CA PHE A 250 5.77 -6.66 -4.75
C PHE A 250 6.71 -5.99 -3.76
N ILE A 251 6.73 -4.65 -3.76
CA ILE A 251 7.45 -3.87 -2.77
C ILE A 251 6.56 -2.76 -2.20
N ASN A 252 6.49 -2.72 -0.87
CA ASN A 252 5.77 -1.67 -0.16
C ASN A 252 6.75 -0.80 0.64
N LEU A 253 6.89 0.45 0.21
CA LEU A 253 7.70 1.50 0.83
C LEU A 253 6.82 2.64 1.38
N GLN A 254 5.52 2.40 1.56
CA GLN A 254 4.57 3.41 2.05
C GLN A 254 5.00 3.99 3.40
N ASN A 255 4.69 5.26 3.65
CA ASN A 255 4.91 5.89 4.95
C ASN A 255 6.37 5.75 5.42
N ASN A 256 7.28 6.22 4.57
CA ASN A 256 8.71 6.35 4.85
C ASN A 256 9.11 7.83 4.74
N ARG A 257 10.41 8.13 4.67
CA ARG A 257 10.93 9.49 4.49
C ARG A 257 11.65 9.66 3.16
N ILE A 258 11.24 8.91 2.14
CA ILE A 258 11.97 8.84 0.86
C ILE A 258 11.83 10.18 0.16
N THR A 259 12.95 10.88 -0.01
CA THR A 259 13.03 12.13 -0.79
C THR A 259 13.61 11.90 -2.18
N HIS A 260 14.35 10.80 -2.37
CA HIS A 260 15.06 10.52 -3.61
C HIS A 260 15.17 9.02 -3.89
N ILE A 261 14.89 8.66 -5.14
CA ILE A 261 15.12 7.33 -5.71
C ILE A 261 16.04 7.52 -6.92
N SER A 262 17.16 6.81 -6.94
CA SER A 262 18.16 6.95 -8.00
C SER A 262 17.67 6.33 -9.31
N ASP A 263 18.18 6.83 -10.44
CA ASP A 263 17.90 6.26 -11.76
C ASP A 263 18.28 4.77 -11.82
N GLY A 264 17.37 3.95 -12.34
CA GLY A 264 17.56 2.50 -12.44
C GLY A 264 17.63 1.76 -11.10
N SER A 265 17.10 2.32 -10.01
CA SER A 265 17.00 1.64 -8.70
C SER A 265 16.32 0.27 -8.76
N PHE A 266 15.44 0.07 -9.74
CA PHE A 266 14.74 -1.19 -9.95
C PHE A 266 15.14 -1.92 -11.25
N PHE A 267 16.26 -1.56 -11.88
CA PHE A 267 16.64 -2.06 -13.21
C PHE A 267 16.82 -3.59 -13.28
N ARG A 268 17.18 -4.22 -12.17
CA ARG A 268 17.33 -5.67 -12.07
C ARG A 268 16.05 -6.40 -11.65
N ASN A 269 15.10 -5.70 -11.06
CA ASN A 269 13.86 -6.26 -10.51
C ASN A 269 12.78 -6.34 -11.59
N ARG A 270 13.02 -7.13 -12.64
CA ARG A 270 12.21 -7.12 -13.87
C ARG A 270 10.81 -7.72 -13.70
N GLN A 271 10.57 -8.45 -12.61
CA GLN A 271 9.31 -9.11 -12.32
C GLN A 271 8.37 -8.28 -11.44
N ILE A 272 8.78 -7.06 -11.04
CA ILE A 272 7.94 -6.22 -10.19
C ILE A 272 6.61 -5.95 -10.91
N LEU A 273 5.52 -6.29 -10.24
CA LEU A 273 4.14 -6.05 -10.65
C LEU A 273 3.60 -4.78 -9.98
N GLU A 274 4.03 -4.49 -8.75
CA GLU A 274 3.49 -3.41 -7.95
C GLU A 274 4.54 -2.74 -7.06
N ILE A 275 4.51 -1.40 -7.06
CA ILE A 275 5.31 -0.55 -6.19
C ILE A 275 4.38 0.40 -5.45
N ILE A 276 4.43 0.34 -4.12
CA ILE A 276 3.74 1.30 -3.24
C ILE A 276 4.77 2.26 -2.65
N LEU A 277 4.67 3.53 -3.03
CA LEU A 277 5.49 4.66 -2.59
C LEU A 277 4.67 5.77 -1.95
N SER A 278 3.38 5.51 -1.70
CA SER A 278 2.49 6.50 -1.10
C SER A 278 3.00 6.98 0.26
N GLU A 279 2.63 8.20 0.67
CA GLU A 279 3.02 8.75 1.97
C GLU A 279 4.55 8.84 2.14
N ASN A 280 5.23 9.43 1.16
CA ASN A 280 6.66 9.72 1.21
C ASN A 280 6.91 11.22 0.98
N LEU A 281 8.16 11.60 0.74
CA LEU A 281 8.59 12.98 0.58
C LEU A 281 9.16 13.24 -0.82
N LEU A 282 8.72 12.47 -1.83
CA LEU A 282 9.22 12.60 -3.20
C LEU A 282 8.74 13.92 -3.82
N GLU A 283 9.68 14.72 -4.31
CA GLU A 283 9.40 15.97 -5.01
C GLU A 283 9.39 15.80 -6.55
N VAL A 284 10.10 14.80 -7.06
CA VAL A 284 10.20 14.50 -8.49
C VAL A 284 10.13 13.00 -8.70
N LEU A 285 9.42 12.59 -9.76
CA LEU A 285 9.42 11.22 -10.27
C LEU A 285 10.19 11.19 -11.60
N ASN A 286 11.45 10.77 -11.59
CA ASN A 286 12.25 10.67 -12.82
C ASN A 286 11.82 9.45 -13.65
N PRO A 287 11.54 9.57 -14.97
CA PRO A 287 11.22 8.44 -15.84
C PRO A 287 12.25 7.30 -15.77
N ASN A 288 13.53 7.64 -15.63
CA ASN A 288 14.62 6.66 -15.53
C ASN A 288 14.61 5.86 -14.23
N MET A 289 13.89 6.29 -13.19
CA MET A 289 13.64 5.48 -12.00
C MET A 289 12.90 4.19 -12.36
N LEU A 290 12.00 4.27 -13.35
CA LEU A 290 11.20 3.14 -13.81
C LEU A 290 11.94 2.26 -14.84
N ALA A 291 13.21 2.58 -15.13
CA ALA A 291 14.02 1.82 -16.09
C ALA A 291 14.06 0.33 -15.71
N GLY A 292 13.67 -0.54 -16.64
CA GLY A 292 13.68 -2.00 -16.47
C GLY A 292 12.37 -2.61 -15.93
N LEU A 293 11.38 -1.80 -15.56
CA LEU A 293 10.10 -2.22 -14.98
C LEU A 293 9.09 -2.73 -16.03
N GLN A 294 9.50 -3.72 -16.83
CA GLN A 294 8.72 -4.24 -17.96
C GLN A 294 7.43 -4.96 -17.54
N SER A 295 7.34 -5.43 -16.30
CA SER A 295 6.17 -6.13 -15.76
C SER A 295 5.30 -5.27 -14.84
N LEU A 296 5.68 -4.02 -14.59
CA LEU A 296 4.97 -3.17 -13.63
C LEU A 296 3.55 -2.87 -14.11
N GLN A 297 2.58 -3.15 -13.25
CA GLN A 297 1.15 -2.94 -13.50
C GLN A 297 0.57 -1.85 -12.61
N ARG A 298 1.06 -1.69 -11.38
CA ARG A 298 0.49 -0.78 -10.40
C ARG A 298 1.57 0.09 -9.75
N LEU A 299 1.39 1.39 -9.80
CA LEU A 299 2.29 2.37 -9.19
C LEU A 299 1.48 3.34 -8.33
N PHE A 300 1.69 3.27 -7.01
CA PHE A 300 1.04 4.17 -6.06
C PHE A 300 2.06 5.16 -5.52
N VAL A 301 1.87 6.45 -5.81
CA VAL A 301 2.75 7.56 -5.39
C VAL A 301 1.93 8.70 -4.75
N ALA A 302 0.74 8.37 -4.25
CA ALA A 302 -0.16 9.32 -3.60
C ALA A 302 0.47 9.90 -2.32
N ARG A 303 0.04 11.08 -1.88
CA ARG A 303 0.54 11.69 -0.63
C ARG A 303 2.06 11.87 -0.63
N ASN A 304 2.61 12.36 -1.73
CA ASN A 304 4.00 12.79 -1.83
C ASN A 304 4.05 14.33 -2.02
N ARG A 305 5.15 14.87 -2.54
CA ARG A 305 5.35 16.31 -2.79
C ARG A 305 5.64 16.59 -4.27
N LEU A 306 5.16 15.73 -5.17
CA LEU A 306 5.44 15.84 -6.59
C LEU A 306 4.85 17.13 -7.14
N THR A 307 5.63 17.90 -7.92
CA THR A 307 5.17 19.21 -8.43
C THR A 307 4.86 19.24 -9.93
N PHE A 308 5.37 18.28 -10.70
CA PHE A 308 5.12 18.19 -12.14
C PHE A 308 5.22 16.75 -12.66
N LEU A 309 4.61 16.50 -13.82
CA LEU A 309 4.81 15.29 -14.62
C LEU A 309 5.32 15.68 -16.01
N GLN A 310 6.34 14.96 -16.49
CA GLN A 310 7.03 15.25 -17.75
C GLN A 310 6.70 14.25 -18.85
N ASN A 311 7.02 14.60 -20.09
CA ASN A 311 6.82 13.77 -21.27
C ASN A 311 7.49 12.39 -21.13
N ASN A 312 6.80 11.35 -21.60
CA ASN A 312 7.28 9.96 -21.59
C ASN A 312 7.56 9.42 -20.17
N GLN A 313 6.80 9.87 -19.17
CA GLN A 313 6.97 9.50 -17.76
C GLN A 313 7.01 7.98 -17.53
N PHE A 314 6.30 7.21 -18.38
CA PHE A 314 6.11 5.77 -18.24
C PHE A 314 6.71 4.94 -19.38
N LEU A 315 7.66 5.49 -20.14
CA LEU A 315 8.30 4.81 -21.28
C LEU A 315 8.90 3.44 -20.92
N HIS A 316 9.31 3.26 -19.66
CA HIS A 316 9.93 2.05 -19.16
C HIS A 316 8.97 1.07 -18.45
N ALA A 317 7.68 1.41 -18.36
CA ALA A 317 6.63 0.61 -17.72
C ALA A 317 5.45 0.38 -18.68
N PRO A 318 5.63 -0.38 -19.77
CA PRO A 318 4.65 -0.49 -20.85
C PRO A 318 3.37 -1.22 -20.46
N LEU A 319 3.40 -2.04 -19.41
CA LEU A 319 2.24 -2.80 -18.92
C LEU A 319 1.49 -2.10 -17.77
N LEU A 320 1.79 -0.81 -17.52
CA LEU A 320 1.16 -0.08 -16.42
C LEU A 320 -0.35 0.05 -16.64
N LEU A 321 -1.11 -0.38 -15.64
CA LEU A 321 -2.58 -0.39 -15.63
C LEU A 321 -3.13 0.69 -14.70
N VAL A 322 -2.52 0.87 -13.53
CA VAL A 322 -3.02 1.72 -12.46
C VAL A 322 -1.92 2.66 -12.00
N VAL A 323 -2.23 3.96 -11.98
CA VAL A 323 -1.38 4.95 -11.34
C VAL A 323 -2.18 5.89 -10.44
N ASP A 324 -1.65 6.10 -9.24
CA ASP A 324 -2.24 7.02 -8.26
C ASP A 324 -1.23 8.09 -7.85
N PHE A 325 -1.47 9.32 -8.31
CA PHE A 325 -0.75 10.55 -7.99
C PHE A 325 -1.54 11.45 -7.03
N SER A 326 -2.62 10.96 -6.43
CA SER A 326 -3.49 11.82 -5.64
C SER A 326 -2.78 12.42 -4.43
N ARG A 327 -3.25 13.58 -3.95
CA ARG A 327 -2.68 14.25 -2.76
C ARG A 327 -1.20 14.59 -2.95
N ASN A 328 -0.83 15.16 -4.08
CA ASN A 328 0.50 15.72 -4.33
C ASN A 328 0.40 17.24 -4.55
N ASN A 329 1.47 17.89 -5.00
CA ASN A 329 1.54 19.32 -5.31
C ASN A 329 1.62 19.55 -6.83
N ILE A 330 1.06 18.64 -7.64
CA ILE A 330 1.28 18.66 -9.10
C ILE A 330 0.52 19.85 -9.67
N SER A 331 1.26 20.84 -10.20
CA SER A 331 0.68 22.04 -10.81
C SER A 331 0.80 22.03 -12.34
N CYS A 332 1.59 21.11 -12.91
CA CYS A 332 1.84 21.02 -14.35
C CYS A 332 1.96 19.57 -14.82
N ILE A 333 1.37 19.27 -15.98
CA ILE A 333 1.51 18.01 -16.71
C ILE A 333 1.86 18.35 -18.15
N GLU A 334 2.91 17.74 -18.71
CA GLU A 334 3.29 17.92 -20.11
C GLU A 334 2.43 17.06 -21.06
N THR A 335 2.31 17.46 -22.33
CA THR A 335 1.38 16.88 -23.31
C THR A 335 1.55 15.37 -23.51
N ASP A 336 2.78 14.86 -23.58
CA ASP A 336 3.08 13.46 -23.86
C ASP A 336 3.42 12.68 -22.58
N THR A 337 2.94 13.14 -21.41
CA THR A 337 3.23 12.52 -20.10
C THR A 337 2.94 11.02 -20.08
N PHE A 338 1.77 10.61 -20.60
CA PHE A 338 1.32 9.23 -20.56
C PHE A 338 1.82 8.36 -21.74
N ASN A 339 2.71 8.90 -22.58
CA ASN A 339 3.33 8.12 -23.63
C ASN A 339 4.12 6.93 -23.04
N GLY A 340 4.03 5.78 -23.72
CA GLY A 340 4.69 4.53 -23.32
C GLY A 340 3.84 3.57 -22.49
N ALA A 341 2.66 3.96 -21.99
CA ALA A 341 1.80 3.10 -21.17
C ALA A 341 0.36 2.97 -21.72
N PRO A 342 0.16 2.27 -22.85
CA PRO A 342 -1.12 2.23 -23.56
C PRO A 342 -2.23 1.42 -22.87
N PHE A 343 -1.88 0.63 -21.85
CA PHE A 343 -2.83 -0.24 -21.15
C PHE A 343 -3.41 0.37 -19.87
N MET A 344 -3.12 1.64 -19.57
CA MET A 344 -3.68 2.29 -18.38
C MET A 344 -5.21 2.25 -18.40
N VAL A 345 -5.77 1.82 -17.27
CA VAL A 345 -7.21 1.74 -17.00
C VAL A 345 -7.64 2.68 -15.89
N TYR A 346 -6.71 3.10 -15.02
CA TYR A 346 -6.98 3.98 -13.88
C TYR A 346 -5.88 5.02 -13.72
N ILE A 347 -6.27 6.29 -13.74
CA ILE A 347 -5.41 7.44 -13.43
C ILE A 347 -6.10 8.27 -12.36
N ASN A 348 -5.44 8.43 -11.22
CA ASN A 348 -5.87 9.34 -10.17
C ASN A 348 -4.88 10.49 -10.02
N LEU A 349 -5.35 11.70 -10.34
CA LEU A 349 -4.67 12.98 -10.20
C LEU A 349 -5.41 13.89 -9.21
N GLY A 350 -6.35 13.36 -8.43
CA GLY A 350 -7.16 14.16 -7.54
C GLY A 350 -6.36 14.76 -6.37
N GLN A 351 -6.83 15.86 -5.80
CA GLN A 351 -6.17 16.55 -4.67
C GLN A 351 -4.74 16.97 -5.04
N ASN A 352 -4.60 17.72 -6.13
CA ASN A 352 -3.36 18.30 -6.64
C ASN A 352 -3.55 19.82 -6.87
N GLU A 353 -2.63 20.47 -7.56
CA GLU A 353 -2.64 21.92 -7.80
C GLU A 353 -2.85 22.28 -9.28
N LEU A 354 -3.42 21.37 -10.08
CA LEU A 354 -3.57 21.55 -11.52
C LEU A 354 -4.53 22.68 -11.83
N SER A 355 -4.08 23.68 -12.60
CA SER A 355 -4.94 24.77 -13.10
C SER A 355 -5.28 24.64 -14.58
N TYR A 356 -4.61 23.75 -15.30
CA TYR A 356 -4.79 23.54 -16.73
C TYR A 356 -4.42 22.10 -17.13
N LEU A 357 -5.09 21.57 -18.15
CA LEU A 357 -4.77 20.29 -18.79
C LEU A 357 -4.43 20.52 -20.28
N PRO A 358 -3.28 20.04 -20.78
CA PRO A 358 -2.94 20.15 -22.20
C PRO A 358 -3.93 19.43 -23.11
N GLU A 359 -4.09 19.94 -24.33
CA GLU A 359 -4.84 19.23 -25.38
C GLU A 359 -4.22 17.85 -25.64
N ASN A 360 -5.07 16.84 -25.81
CA ASN A 360 -4.67 15.46 -26.11
C ASN A 360 -3.74 14.81 -25.05
N VAL A 361 -3.68 15.32 -23.82
CA VAL A 361 -2.80 14.78 -22.77
C VAL A 361 -3.02 13.27 -22.50
N PHE A 362 -4.25 12.77 -22.69
CA PHE A 362 -4.61 11.37 -22.51
C PHE A 362 -4.65 10.55 -23.83
N GLN A 363 -4.12 11.07 -24.95
CA GLN A 363 -4.21 10.40 -26.26
C GLN A 363 -3.55 9.02 -26.31
N TYR A 364 -2.56 8.78 -25.44
CA TYR A 364 -1.83 7.52 -25.36
C TYR A 364 -2.51 6.48 -24.45
N THR A 365 -3.62 6.81 -23.78
CA THR A 365 -4.33 5.94 -22.84
C THR A 365 -5.77 5.66 -23.29
N PRO A 366 -5.99 5.03 -24.46
CA PRO A 366 -7.35 4.80 -24.99
C PRO A 366 -8.17 3.79 -24.17
N ASN A 367 -7.51 3.04 -23.29
CA ASN A 367 -8.11 2.02 -22.43
C ASN A 367 -8.57 2.55 -21.07
N LEU A 368 -8.52 3.87 -20.85
CA LEU A 368 -8.83 4.45 -19.55
C LEU A 368 -10.29 4.22 -19.17
N TYR A 369 -10.53 3.65 -17.99
CA TYR A 369 -11.87 3.43 -17.41
C TYR A 369 -12.20 4.49 -16.35
N TYR A 370 -11.21 4.87 -15.55
CA TYR A 370 -11.37 5.80 -14.43
C TYR A 370 -10.34 6.92 -14.53
N LEU A 371 -10.82 8.15 -14.58
CA LEU A 371 -10.01 9.36 -14.54
C LEU A 371 -10.48 10.26 -13.42
N LEU A 372 -9.65 10.42 -12.39
CA LEU A 372 -9.97 11.25 -11.23
C LEU A 372 -9.12 12.52 -11.24
N LEU A 373 -9.78 13.67 -11.32
CA LEU A 373 -9.20 15.02 -11.38
C LEU A 373 -9.79 15.93 -10.29
N ASN A 374 -10.57 15.39 -9.36
CA ASN A 374 -11.23 16.16 -8.32
C ASN A 374 -10.25 16.82 -7.35
N GLY A 375 -10.62 17.92 -6.69
CA GLY A 375 -9.72 18.59 -5.73
C GLY A 375 -8.52 19.22 -6.41
N ASN A 376 -8.71 19.88 -7.55
CA ASN A 376 -7.67 20.62 -8.26
C ASN A 376 -8.10 22.09 -8.42
N ASN A 377 -7.31 22.90 -9.13
CA ASN A 377 -7.57 24.32 -9.37
C ASN A 377 -8.05 24.58 -10.81
N LEU A 378 -8.70 23.61 -11.46
CA LEU A 378 -9.12 23.73 -12.85
C LEU A 378 -10.25 24.76 -12.95
N GLU A 379 -10.07 25.79 -13.78
CA GLU A 379 -11.08 26.81 -14.05
C GLU A 379 -11.82 26.58 -15.39
N THR A 380 -11.13 25.99 -16.35
CA THR A 380 -11.70 25.64 -17.66
C THR A 380 -11.19 24.28 -18.11
N ILE A 381 -11.99 23.62 -18.95
CA ILE A 381 -11.56 22.40 -19.64
C ILE A 381 -11.46 22.72 -21.13
N GLY A 382 -10.24 22.60 -21.65
CA GLY A 382 -9.91 22.89 -23.04
C GLY A 382 -10.48 21.86 -24.03
N VAL A 383 -10.36 22.19 -25.32
CA VAL A 383 -10.77 21.30 -26.41
C VAL A 383 -9.92 20.03 -26.43
N ARG A 384 -10.53 18.90 -26.75
CA ARG A 384 -9.85 17.60 -26.92
C ARG A 384 -9.09 17.05 -25.70
N VAL A 385 -9.29 17.57 -24.50
CA VAL A 385 -8.63 17.05 -23.29
C VAL A 385 -9.02 15.58 -23.05
N PHE A 386 -10.31 15.24 -23.15
CA PHE A 386 -10.82 13.87 -22.95
C PHE A 386 -11.22 13.18 -24.26
N ARG A 387 -10.64 13.62 -25.37
CA ARG A 387 -11.02 13.16 -26.70
C ARG A 387 -10.82 11.65 -26.86
N ASP A 388 -11.80 10.99 -27.47
CA ASP A 388 -11.73 9.59 -27.91
C ASP A 388 -11.40 8.59 -26.78
N LEU A 389 -11.63 8.96 -25.51
CA LEU A 389 -11.60 8.05 -24.37
C LEU A 389 -12.86 7.18 -24.34
N GLN A 390 -13.01 6.31 -25.34
CA GLN A 390 -14.22 5.53 -25.59
C GLN A 390 -14.59 4.58 -24.44
N ARG A 391 -13.59 4.12 -23.68
CA ARG A 391 -13.75 3.21 -22.54
C ARG A 391 -13.94 3.91 -21.20
N LEU A 392 -13.86 5.24 -21.15
CA LEU A 392 -13.98 5.99 -19.91
C LEU A 392 -15.37 5.77 -19.33
N ILE A 393 -15.44 5.22 -18.13
CA ILE A 393 -16.67 4.98 -17.38
C ILE A 393 -16.92 6.13 -16.42
N GLN A 394 -15.88 6.57 -15.71
CA GLN A 394 -15.99 7.61 -14.69
C GLN A 394 -14.97 8.72 -14.92
N LEU A 395 -15.49 9.94 -14.96
CA LEU A 395 -14.71 11.18 -14.95
C LEU A 395 -15.10 11.98 -13.71
N SER A 396 -14.13 12.17 -12.81
CA SER A 396 -14.33 12.93 -11.57
C SER A 396 -13.67 14.29 -11.64
N LEU A 397 -14.48 15.36 -11.54
CA LEU A 397 -14.07 16.76 -11.64
C LEU A 397 -14.50 17.62 -10.44
N TYR A 398 -15.18 17.06 -9.44
CA TYR A 398 -15.65 17.80 -8.26
C TYR A 398 -14.51 18.49 -7.48
N GLU A 399 -14.81 19.44 -6.60
CA GLU A 399 -13.80 20.25 -5.90
C GLU A 399 -12.78 20.89 -6.86
N ASN A 400 -13.26 21.48 -7.95
CA ASN A 400 -12.49 22.37 -8.82
C ASN A 400 -13.21 23.73 -8.94
N ALA A 401 -12.73 24.63 -9.79
CA ALA A 401 -13.32 25.95 -10.04
C ALA A 401 -13.87 26.07 -11.47
N ILE A 402 -14.30 24.97 -12.09
CA ILE A 402 -14.62 24.93 -13.53
C ILE A 402 -15.86 25.78 -13.81
N PHE A 403 -15.67 26.90 -14.51
CA PHE A 403 -16.77 27.77 -14.93
C PHE A 403 -17.20 27.54 -16.38
N SER A 404 -16.35 26.92 -17.20
CA SER A 404 -16.66 26.58 -18.60
C SER A 404 -15.91 25.33 -19.09
N MET A 405 -16.58 24.54 -19.92
CA MET A 405 -15.98 23.41 -20.65
C MET A 405 -16.17 23.65 -22.14
N VAL A 406 -15.07 23.67 -22.89
CA VAL A 406 -15.08 23.98 -24.32
C VAL A 406 -15.77 22.86 -25.11
N GLU A 407 -16.54 23.24 -26.13
CA GLU A 407 -17.22 22.30 -27.02
C GLU A 407 -16.24 21.28 -27.62
N GLY A 408 -16.61 19.99 -27.52
CA GLY A 408 -15.79 18.88 -27.97
C GLY A 408 -14.76 18.36 -26.96
N ALA A 409 -14.70 18.91 -25.73
CA ALA A 409 -13.86 18.36 -24.66
C ALA A 409 -14.14 16.87 -24.37
N LEU A 410 -15.42 16.47 -24.43
CA LEU A 410 -15.89 15.09 -24.20
C LEU A 410 -16.15 14.30 -25.51
N TYR A 411 -15.70 14.81 -26.65
CA TYR A 411 -15.95 14.15 -27.94
C TYR A 411 -15.40 12.71 -27.95
N GLY A 412 -16.23 11.74 -28.35
CA GLY A 412 -15.83 10.33 -28.44
C GLY A 412 -15.86 9.53 -27.12
N THR A 413 -16.30 10.12 -25.99
CA THR A 413 -16.45 9.43 -24.69
C THR A 413 -17.72 8.57 -24.63
N THR A 414 -17.79 7.53 -25.46
CA THR A 414 -19.02 6.74 -25.67
C THR A 414 -19.49 5.95 -24.46
N SER A 415 -18.57 5.43 -23.63
CA SER A 415 -18.91 4.65 -22.42
C SER A 415 -19.06 5.47 -21.14
N LEU A 416 -18.93 6.81 -21.21
CA LEU A 416 -18.99 7.66 -20.02
C LEU A 416 -20.35 7.47 -19.33
N PHE A 417 -20.29 6.89 -18.15
CA PHE A 417 -21.43 6.55 -17.30
C PHE A 417 -21.56 7.54 -16.16
N TYR A 418 -20.45 8.01 -15.58
CA TYR A 418 -20.49 8.91 -14.43
C TYR A 418 -19.62 10.14 -14.63
N LEU A 419 -20.26 11.31 -14.73
CA LEU A 419 -19.63 12.63 -14.77
C LEU A 419 -19.84 13.33 -13.42
N GLN A 420 -18.86 13.21 -12.53
CA GLN A 420 -18.95 13.82 -11.20
C GLN A 420 -18.47 15.27 -11.26
N TRP A 421 -19.42 16.19 -11.21
CA TRP A 421 -19.17 17.63 -11.20
C TRP A 421 -19.20 18.20 -9.78
N ASN A 422 -20.02 17.58 -8.92
CA ASN A 422 -20.10 17.75 -7.47
C ASN A 422 -19.89 16.38 -6.80
N PHE A 423 -19.48 16.36 -5.52
CA PHE A 423 -19.20 15.11 -4.79
C PHE A 423 -20.41 14.17 -4.77
N ASP A 424 -21.57 14.72 -4.43
CA ASP A 424 -22.87 14.04 -4.50
C ASP A 424 -23.98 15.03 -4.89
N PRO A 425 -25.19 14.55 -5.25
CA PRO A 425 -26.29 15.43 -5.65
C PRO A 425 -26.80 16.38 -4.55
N SER A 426 -26.55 16.08 -3.28
CA SER A 426 -26.97 16.88 -2.12
C SER A 426 -25.94 17.92 -1.69
N ASP A 427 -24.68 17.75 -2.08
CA ASP A 427 -23.57 18.63 -1.77
C ASP A 427 -23.21 19.50 -2.98
N ILE A 428 -23.95 20.60 -3.15
CA ILE A 428 -23.67 21.62 -4.18
C ILE A 428 -22.40 22.43 -3.81
N SER A 429 -21.97 22.39 -2.55
CA SER A 429 -20.84 23.20 -2.06
C SER A 429 -19.47 22.68 -2.49
N SER A 430 -19.35 21.38 -2.76
CA SER A 430 -18.18 20.76 -3.39
C SER A 430 -18.17 20.86 -4.92
N GLY A 431 -19.13 21.59 -5.49
CA GLY A 431 -19.35 21.71 -6.92
C GLY A 431 -18.46 22.71 -7.64
N ASN A 432 -18.42 22.57 -8.95
CA ASN A 432 -17.77 23.53 -9.86
C ASN A 432 -18.69 24.73 -10.15
N SER A 433 -18.09 25.84 -10.58
CA SER A 433 -18.80 27.12 -10.78
C SER A 433 -19.34 27.31 -12.21
N LEU A 434 -20.00 26.30 -12.78
CA LEU A 434 -20.42 26.32 -14.20
C LEU A 434 -21.34 27.50 -14.53
N ILE A 435 -21.01 28.26 -15.57
CA ILE A 435 -21.87 29.30 -16.14
C ILE A 435 -22.70 28.68 -17.26
N CYS A 436 -24.01 28.56 -17.05
CA CYS A 436 -24.97 27.98 -17.98
C CYS A 436 -25.49 28.99 -19.00
N ASP A 437 -24.59 29.57 -19.79
CA ASP A 437 -24.92 30.40 -20.96
C ASP A 437 -24.80 29.58 -22.26
N CYS A 438 -24.76 30.22 -23.44
CA CYS A 438 -24.66 29.49 -24.70
C CYS A 438 -23.39 28.62 -24.82
N SER A 439 -22.32 28.90 -24.05
CA SER A 439 -21.11 28.08 -24.03
C SER A 439 -21.32 26.71 -23.36
N ALA A 440 -22.33 26.57 -22.50
CA ALA A 440 -22.69 25.31 -21.84
C ALA A 440 -23.78 24.52 -22.58
N LEU A 441 -24.40 25.09 -23.62
CA LEU A 441 -25.50 24.45 -24.37
C LEU A 441 -25.10 23.08 -24.94
N TRP A 442 -23.87 22.95 -25.45
CA TRP A 442 -23.40 21.67 -25.99
C TRP A 442 -23.28 20.59 -24.91
N LEU A 443 -22.90 20.96 -23.67
CA LEU A 443 -22.77 20.03 -22.56
C LEU A 443 -24.16 19.53 -22.14
N HIS A 444 -25.13 20.44 -22.08
CA HIS A 444 -26.54 20.09 -21.89
C HIS A 444 -27.00 19.09 -22.96
N ARG A 445 -26.76 19.37 -24.26
CA ARG A 445 -27.11 18.46 -25.36
C ARG A 445 -26.43 17.11 -25.24
N TYR A 446 -25.14 17.08 -24.93
CA TYR A 446 -24.37 15.85 -24.73
C TYR A 446 -25.00 14.96 -23.64
N ILE A 447 -25.38 15.56 -22.50
CA ILE A 447 -26.01 14.83 -21.38
C ILE A 447 -27.39 14.30 -21.78
N GLN A 448 -28.21 15.13 -22.46
CA GLN A 448 -29.55 14.73 -22.92
C GLN A 448 -29.49 13.59 -23.95
N GLU A 449 -28.56 13.64 -24.91
CA GLU A 449 -28.36 12.58 -25.91
C GLU A 449 -28.00 11.24 -25.26
N LYS A 450 -27.22 11.25 -24.18
CA LYS A 450 -26.90 10.06 -23.39
C LYS A 450 -28.10 9.55 -22.61
N GLY A 451 -28.93 10.45 -22.07
CA GLY A 451 -30.11 10.13 -21.26
C GLY A 451 -29.74 9.24 -20.07
N ARG A 452 -30.47 8.13 -19.86
CA ARG A 452 -30.23 7.19 -18.74
C ARG A 452 -28.87 6.47 -18.76
N ARG A 453 -28.06 6.66 -19.79
CA ARG A 453 -26.71 6.08 -19.90
C ARG A 453 -25.64 6.91 -19.21
N ILE A 454 -25.98 8.11 -18.72
CA ILE A 454 -25.09 8.95 -17.93
C ILE A 454 -25.77 9.36 -16.63
N GLU A 455 -25.05 9.22 -15.53
CA GLU A 455 -25.32 9.84 -14.25
C GLU A 455 -24.40 11.07 -14.12
N THR A 456 -24.97 12.19 -13.68
CA THR A 456 -24.28 13.48 -13.62
C THR A 456 -24.69 14.24 -12.37
N THR A 457 -23.76 15.02 -11.83
CA THR A 457 -24.00 15.95 -10.72
C THR A 457 -23.73 17.40 -11.15
N VAL A 458 -23.96 17.73 -12.43
CA VAL A 458 -23.70 19.07 -13.00
C VAL A 458 -24.82 20.03 -12.65
N TYR A 459 -24.48 21.07 -11.88
CA TYR A 459 -25.37 22.18 -11.55
C TYR A 459 -24.80 23.50 -12.08
N CYS A 460 -25.69 24.42 -12.41
CA CYS A 460 -25.35 25.78 -12.80
C CYS A 460 -25.04 26.61 -11.56
N ALA A 461 -23.95 27.38 -11.58
CA ALA A 461 -23.63 28.41 -10.59
C ALA A 461 -24.03 29.82 -11.07
N GLY A 462 -24.09 30.01 -12.40
CA GLY A 462 -24.53 31.25 -13.03
C GLY A 462 -25.26 30.98 -14.35
N PRO A 463 -25.96 31.97 -14.93
CA PRO A 463 -26.30 33.28 -14.34
C PRO A 463 -27.16 33.18 -13.07
N PRO A 464 -27.36 34.26 -12.30
CA PRO A 464 -28.03 34.22 -10.99
C PRO A 464 -29.38 33.51 -10.97
N ASP A 465 -30.17 33.64 -12.04
CA ASP A 465 -31.49 33.03 -12.16
C ASP A 465 -31.45 31.50 -12.33
N LEU A 466 -30.29 30.95 -12.73
CA LEU A 466 -30.07 29.51 -12.90
C LEU A 466 -29.23 28.90 -11.78
N ASN A 467 -28.75 29.69 -10.82
CA ASN A 467 -27.88 29.21 -9.75
C ASN A 467 -28.54 28.08 -8.92
N GLY A 468 -27.82 26.98 -8.74
CA GLY A 468 -28.27 25.77 -8.04
C GLY A 468 -29.19 24.87 -8.87
N THR A 469 -29.42 25.18 -10.15
CA THR A 469 -30.29 24.37 -11.02
C THR A 469 -29.50 23.24 -11.67
N ASP A 470 -30.05 22.02 -11.64
CA ASP A 470 -29.49 20.87 -12.36
C ASP A 470 -29.56 21.12 -13.87
N ILE A 471 -28.44 20.96 -14.58
CA ILE A 471 -28.36 21.21 -16.03
C ILE A 471 -29.34 20.35 -16.84
N THR A 472 -29.74 19.18 -16.32
CA THR A 472 -30.68 18.26 -16.97
C THR A 472 -32.13 18.74 -16.90
N ALA A 473 -32.46 19.66 -15.98
CA ALA A 473 -33.79 20.24 -15.83
C ALA A 473 -34.03 21.45 -16.73
N LEU A 474 -32.99 22.00 -17.37
CA LEU A 474 -33.06 23.16 -18.24
C LEU A 474 -33.56 22.80 -19.66
N SER A 475 -34.12 23.78 -20.36
CA SER A 475 -34.37 23.72 -21.82
C SER A 475 -33.32 24.55 -22.58
N GLU A 476 -33.16 24.31 -23.88
CA GLU A 476 -32.17 25.03 -24.71
C GLU A 476 -32.32 26.56 -24.68
N GLU A 477 -33.54 27.07 -24.49
CA GLU A 477 -33.85 28.52 -24.42
C GLU A 477 -33.18 29.22 -23.22
N HIS A 478 -32.83 28.48 -22.17
CA HIS A 478 -32.16 29.03 -20.99
C HIS A 478 -30.68 29.37 -21.26
N PHE A 479 -30.07 28.75 -22.29
CA PHE A 479 -28.65 28.92 -22.62
C PHE A 479 -28.44 30.09 -23.59
N GLY A 480 -28.89 31.28 -23.21
CA GLY A 480 -28.73 32.50 -24.00
C GLY A 480 -27.37 33.16 -23.78
N CYS A 481 -26.79 33.70 -24.84
CA CYS A 481 -25.67 34.65 -24.74
C CYS A 481 -26.21 36.06 -25.04
N GLY A 482 -26.05 36.99 -24.09
CA GLY A 482 -26.34 38.40 -24.34
C GLY A 482 -25.44 38.97 -25.45
N GLN A 483 -25.76 40.17 -25.97
CA GLN A 483 -25.01 40.88 -27.03
C GLN A 483 -23.53 41.20 -26.72
N TYR A 484 -22.98 40.75 -25.60
CA TYR A 484 -21.60 41.00 -25.17
C TYR A 484 -20.63 39.83 -25.37
N HIS A 485 -21.03 38.75 -26.04
CA HIS A 485 -20.14 37.60 -26.33
C HIS A 485 -19.17 37.81 -27.52
N ASN A 486 -18.79 39.05 -27.82
CA ASN A 486 -17.75 39.38 -28.81
C ASN A 486 -16.46 39.93 -28.18
N ASP A 487 -16.27 39.78 -26.86
CA ASP A 487 -14.98 40.07 -26.23
C ASP A 487 -13.98 38.95 -26.56
N VAL A 488 -13.40 39.06 -27.75
CA VAL A 488 -12.19 38.35 -28.13
C VAL A 488 -11.09 38.79 -27.17
N ILE A 489 -10.69 37.89 -26.26
CA ILE A 489 -9.50 38.10 -25.44
C ILE A 489 -8.30 38.05 -26.40
N LEU A 490 -7.75 39.23 -26.70
CA LEU A 490 -6.50 39.37 -27.46
C LEU A 490 -5.31 39.08 -26.54
N CYS A 491 -4.72 37.90 -26.67
CA CYS A 491 -3.41 37.62 -26.09
C CYS A 491 -2.32 38.34 -26.90
N ILE A 492 -1.59 39.25 -26.25
CA ILE A 492 -0.42 39.92 -26.83
C ILE A 492 0.83 39.13 -26.45
N GLU A 493 1.53 38.60 -27.45
CA GLU A 493 2.79 37.90 -27.22
C GLU A 493 3.95 38.90 -26.99
N LEU A 494 4.57 38.83 -25.81
CA LEU A 494 5.73 39.67 -25.46
C LEU A 494 6.97 38.81 -25.24
N GLU A 495 8.09 39.17 -25.84
CA GLU A 495 9.40 38.58 -25.53
C GLU A 495 10.31 39.62 -24.88
N ARG A 496 11.07 39.19 -23.86
CA ARG A 496 11.99 40.05 -23.13
C ARG A 496 13.36 40.02 -23.80
N SER A 497 13.74 41.11 -24.45
CA SER A 497 15.10 41.31 -24.98
C SER A 497 15.78 42.39 -24.14
N GLY A 498 16.58 41.98 -23.14
CA GLY A 498 17.21 42.89 -22.18
C GLY A 498 16.20 43.61 -21.27
N SER A 499 16.19 44.94 -21.32
CA SER A 499 15.38 45.82 -20.46
C SER A 499 14.03 46.24 -21.06
N PHE A 500 13.72 45.84 -22.30
CA PHE A 500 12.54 46.28 -23.04
C PHE A 500 11.71 45.10 -23.52
N TRP A 501 10.41 45.33 -23.68
CA TRP A 501 9.44 44.38 -24.24
C TRP A 501 9.19 44.71 -25.72
N LYS A 502 9.13 43.70 -26.59
CA LYS A 502 8.88 43.85 -28.03
C LYS A 502 7.60 43.11 -28.44
N PHE A 503 6.79 43.73 -29.31
CA PHE A 503 5.55 43.15 -29.86
C PHE A 503 5.89 42.19 -31.02
N LEU A 504 5.33 40.98 -30.99
CA LEU A 504 5.58 39.94 -32.00
C LEU A 504 4.39 39.73 -32.95
N GLU A 505 3.15 39.60 -32.46
CA GLU A 505 1.97 39.43 -33.32
C GLU A 505 0.64 39.65 -32.58
N VAL A 506 -0.42 39.95 -33.34
CA VAL A 506 -1.82 40.06 -32.86
C VAL A 506 -2.60 38.92 -33.48
N SER A 507 -2.84 37.84 -32.75
CA SER A 507 -3.65 36.70 -33.22
C SER A 507 -5.03 36.68 -32.53
N ARG A 508 -6.09 36.46 -33.32
CA ARG A 508 -7.45 36.24 -32.80
C ARG A 508 -7.50 34.86 -32.16
N PHE A 509 -7.71 34.79 -30.84
CA PHE A 509 -7.93 33.53 -30.13
C PHE A 509 -9.36 33.48 -29.58
N VAL A 510 -10.03 32.36 -29.83
CA VAL A 510 -11.09 31.84 -28.95
C VAL A 510 -10.37 30.80 -28.10
N ASN A 511 -10.30 31.06 -26.79
CA ASN A 511 -9.58 30.28 -25.77
C ASN A 511 -8.07 30.61 -25.63
N ASN A 512 -7.69 31.21 -24.50
CA ASN A 512 -6.32 31.23 -24.00
C ASN A 512 -5.91 29.78 -23.64
N ILE A 513 -4.71 29.27 -23.92
CA ILE A 513 -3.47 29.51 -23.17
C ILE A 513 -2.28 28.97 -24.01
N LYS A 514 -1.13 29.67 -24.00
CA LYS A 514 0.20 29.06 -24.21
C LYS A 514 1.19 29.51 -23.13
N PHE A 515 2.04 28.57 -22.75
CA PHE A 515 2.91 28.54 -21.57
C PHE A 515 3.92 29.70 -21.47
N GLY A 516 4.14 30.20 -20.23
CA GLY A 516 5.38 30.88 -19.84
C GLY A 516 5.41 32.42 -19.84
N LYS A 517 4.30 33.13 -20.09
CA LYS A 517 4.26 34.60 -20.15
C LYS A 517 3.05 35.15 -19.39
N LYS A 518 3.20 36.29 -18.69
CA LYS A 518 2.10 36.98 -17.99
C LYS A 518 1.10 37.53 -19.02
N CYS A 519 -0.16 37.07 -18.98
CA CYS A 519 -1.26 37.74 -19.66
C CYS A 519 -1.71 38.94 -18.81
N PHE A 520 -1.82 40.12 -19.40
CA PHE A 520 -2.54 41.24 -18.82
C PHE A 520 -3.95 41.26 -19.37
N THR A 521 -4.94 41.33 -18.48
CA THR A 521 -6.31 41.71 -18.82
C THR A 521 -6.37 43.25 -18.89
N GLY A 522 -6.83 43.80 -20.00
CA GLY A 522 -6.97 45.24 -20.16
C GLY A 522 -8.02 45.57 -21.22
N TYR A 523 -8.92 46.51 -20.89
CA TYR A 523 -9.93 47.03 -21.79
C TYR A 523 -9.28 47.98 -22.80
N ILE A 524 -9.39 47.69 -24.09
CA ILE A 524 -9.07 48.65 -25.16
C ILE A 524 -10.39 49.21 -25.66
N HIS A 525 -10.67 50.46 -25.29
CA HIS A 525 -11.67 51.27 -26.00
C HIS A 525 -11.06 51.71 -27.33
N THR A 526 -11.69 51.33 -28.44
CA THR A 526 -11.41 51.91 -29.75
C THR A 526 -12.56 52.84 -30.13
N ASP A 527 -12.28 54.14 -30.17
CA ASP A 527 -12.94 55.07 -31.09
C ASP A 527 -12.35 54.89 -32.50
#